data_AF-A0A962U0V5-F1
#
_entry.id   AF-A0A962U0V5-F1
#
_cell.length_a   1.000
_cell.length_b   1.000
_cell.length_c   1.000
_cell.angle_alpha   90.00
_cell.angle_beta   90.00
_cell.angle_gamma   90.00
#
_symmetry.space_group_name_H-M   'P 1'
#
loop_
_entity.id
_entity.type
_entity.pdbx_description
1 polymer ?
#
loop_
_entity_poly.entity_id
_entity_poly.type
_entity_poly.pdbx_seq_one_letter_code
_entity_poly.pdbx_strand_id
1 'polypeptide(L)'
;MARPSFYEMLQRLWNPPVQTHAAETVEAFGWLVLLEGIVVVLLPGSMLVLLGGEPATAQAANLFRLVGVLVSGIGVLYVVGGRLNAHSFVFASLLDRPLVPPLMAVFWYLDVVPGGLALAFAFQDLASFVWTWRAWHIQGADAA
;
A
#
# COMPACT_ATOMS: atom_id res chain seq x y z
N MET A 1 18.89 16.33 22.28
CA MET A 1 17.43 16.09 22.15
C MET A 1 17.13 14.72 22.75
N ALA A 2 16.22 14.63 23.73
CA ALA A 2 15.81 13.34 24.27
C ALA A 2 14.97 12.58 23.22
N ARG A 3 15.20 11.28 23.07
CA ARG A 3 14.36 10.44 22.20
C ARG A 3 12.97 10.34 22.82
N PRO A 4 11.89 10.49 22.03
CA PRO A 4 10.54 10.27 22.54
C PRO A 4 10.43 8.85 23.08
N SER A 5 9.70 8.69 24.18
CA SER A 5 9.41 7.40 24.79
C SER A 5 8.46 6.58 23.90
N PHE A 6 8.48 5.26 24.06
CA PHE A 6 7.58 4.36 23.32
C PHE A 6 6.10 4.74 23.51
N TYR A 7 5.72 5.16 24.73
CA TYR A 7 4.37 5.61 25.03
C TYR A 7 3.98 6.85 24.21
N GLU A 8 4.86 7.85 24.13
CA GLU A 8 4.62 9.06 23.32
C GLU A 8 4.51 8.73 21.83
N MET A 9 5.31 7.77 21.34
CA MET A 9 5.19 7.29 19.96
C MET A 9 3.84 6.61 19.71
N LEU A 10 3.38 5.75 20.62
CA LEU A 10 2.09 5.07 20.52
C LEU A 10 0.91 6.06 20.65
N GLN A 11 1.03 7.06 21.52
CA GLN A 11 0.02 8.10 21.68
C GLN A 11 -0.14 8.93 20.41
N ARG A 12 0.97 9.25 19.71
CA ARG A 12 0.93 9.93 18.40
C ARG A 12 0.31 9.07 17.30
N LEU A 13 0.44 7.75 17.38
CA LEU A 13 -0.25 6.85 16.45
C LEU A 13 -1.75 6.78 16.73
N TRP A 14 -2.16 6.86 18.00
CA TRP A 14 -3.58 6.84 18.36
C TRP A 14 -4.27 8.17 18.08
N ASN A 15 -3.61 9.28 18.43
CA ASN A 15 -4.05 10.64 18.19
C ASN A 15 -3.09 11.32 17.21
N PRO A 16 -3.29 11.11 15.89
CA PRO A 16 -2.40 11.69 14.89
C PRO A 16 -2.41 13.22 15.00
N PRO A 17 -1.24 13.88 14.91
CA PRO A 17 -1.19 15.32 14.74
C PRO A 17 -1.96 15.73 13.47
N VAL A 18 -2.31 17.01 13.34
CA VAL A 18 -2.99 17.54 12.15
C VAL A 18 -2.24 17.05 10.89
N GLN A 19 -2.93 16.21 10.11
CA GLN A 19 -2.35 15.58 8.93
C GLN A 19 -2.50 16.51 7.73
N THR A 20 -1.57 16.38 6.81
CA THR A 20 -1.73 16.92 5.46
C THR A 20 -2.78 16.11 4.70
N HIS A 21 -3.55 16.71 3.80
CA HIS A 21 -4.48 15.97 2.94
C HIS A 21 -3.78 14.83 2.17
N ALA A 22 -2.52 15.02 1.77
CA ALA A 22 -1.71 13.99 1.14
C ALA A 22 -1.43 12.83 2.12
N ALA A 23 -1.06 13.10 3.37
CA ALA A 23 -0.88 12.07 4.39
C ALA A 23 -2.18 11.30 4.68
N GLU A 24 -3.33 11.96 4.69
CA GLU A 24 -4.64 11.30 4.87
C GLU A 24 -4.89 10.28 3.74
N THR A 25 -4.59 10.64 2.48
CA THR A 25 -4.72 9.69 1.37
C THR A 25 -3.73 8.52 1.47
N VAL A 26 -2.54 8.75 2.01
CA VAL A 26 -1.54 7.70 2.26
C VAL A 26 -2.00 6.75 3.36
N GLU A 27 -2.57 7.27 4.45
CA GLU A 27 -3.17 6.46 5.51
C GLU A 27 -4.35 5.63 4.97
N ALA A 28 -5.27 6.26 4.24
CA ALA A 28 -6.44 5.60 3.67
C ALA A 28 -6.03 4.45 2.71
N PHE A 29 -5.05 4.69 1.85
CA PHE A 29 -4.48 3.66 1.00
C PHE A 29 -3.81 2.55 1.83
N GLY A 30 -3.09 2.90 2.89
CA GLY A 30 -2.48 1.93 3.80
C GLY A 30 -3.50 0.97 4.41
N TRP A 31 -4.67 1.46 4.82
CA TRP A 31 -5.75 0.62 5.32
C TRP A 31 -6.31 -0.32 4.26
N LEU A 32 -6.45 0.14 3.01
CA LEU A 32 -6.88 -0.70 1.89
C LEU A 32 -5.87 -1.83 1.63
N VAL A 33 -4.58 -1.50 1.54
CA VAL A 33 -3.49 -2.47 1.32
C VAL A 33 -3.39 -3.45 2.49
N LEU A 34 -3.58 -2.99 3.73
CA LEU A 34 -3.59 -3.87 4.90
C LEU A 34 -4.75 -4.87 4.84
N LEU A 35 -5.96 -4.41 4.52
CA LEU A 35 -7.13 -5.28 4.37
C LEU A 35 -6.93 -6.29 3.25
N GLU A 36 -6.40 -5.85 2.11
CA GLU A 36 -6.06 -6.71 0.98
C GLU A 36 -5.08 -7.82 1.42
N GLY A 37 -3.99 -7.46 2.09
CA GLY A 37 -3.01 -8.41 2.60
C GLY A 37 -3.62 -9.43 3.56
N ILE A 38 -4.50 -9.00 4.48
CA ILE A 38 -5.21 -9.89 5.40
C ILE A 38 -6.11 -10.87 4.64
N VAL A 39 -6.85 -10.38 3.63
CA VAL A 39 -7.70 -11.23 2.79
C VAL A 39 -6.87 -12.27 2.04
N VAL A 40 -5.72 -11.89 1.50
CA VAL A 40 -4.78 -12.81 0.82
C VAL A 40 -4.26 -13.89 1.78
N VAL A 41 -3.94 -13.55 3.03
CA VAL A 41 -3.49 -14.53 4.03
C VAL A 41 -4.59 -15.54 4.38
N LEU A 42 -5.82 -15.05 4.59
CA LEU A 42 -6.94 -15.89 5.02
C LEU A 42 -7.49 -16.75 3.88
N LEU A 43 -7.58 -16.18 2.67
CA LEU A 43 -8.26 -16.78 1.50
C LEU A 43 -7.36 -16.85 0.25
N PRO A 44 -6.15 -17.43 0.33
CA PRO A 44 -5.17 -17.36 -0.77
C PRO A 44 -5.66 -18.05 -2.05
N GLY A 45 -6.35 -19.19 -1.93
CA GLY A 45 -6.85 -19.93 -3.09
C GLY A 45 -7.96 -19.19 -3.83
N SER A 46 -8.90 -18.60 -3.10
CA SER A 46 -9.98 -17.80 -3.68
C SER A 46 -9.45 -16.58 -4.42
N MET A 47 -8.47 -15.89 -3.84
CA MET A 47 -7.83 -14.72 -4.45
C MET A 47 -7.04 -15.08 -5.71
N LEU A 48 -6.29 -16.19 -5.70
CA LEU A 48 -5.58 -16.66 -6.88
C LEU A 48 -6.53 -16.97 -8.05
N VAL A 49 -7.63 -17.67 -7.78
CA VAL A 49 -8.64 -17.97 -8.81
C VAL A 49 -9.32 -16.69 -9.31
N LEU A 50 -9.73 -15.80 -8.40
CA LEU A 50 -10.36 -14.52 -8.75
C LEU A 50 -9.48 -13.66 -9.66
N LEU A 51 -8.17 -13.68 -9.43
CA LEU A 51 -7.19 -12.88 -10.17
C LEU A 51 -6.65 -13.59 -11.43
N GLY A 52 -7.31 -14.67 -11.85
CA GLY A 52 -7.03 -15.38 -13.11
C GLY A 52 -5.90 -16.40 -13.03
N GLY A 53 -5.55 -16.86 -11.83
CA GLY A 53 -4.63 -17.96 -11.59
C GLY A 53 -5.32 -19.32 -11.54
N GLU A 54 -4.53 -20.38 -11.69
CA GLU A 54 -4.98 -21.76 -11.52
C GLU A 54 -5.31 -22.08 -10.04
N PRO A 55 -6.15 -23.11 -9.78
CA PRO A 55 -6.40 -23.59 -8.42
C PRO A 55 -5.10 -23.85 -7.67
N ALA A 56 -4.92 -23.15 -6.55
CA ALA A 56 -3.66 -23.14 -5.86
C ALA A 56 -3.28 -24.53 -5.33
N THR A 57 -2.11 -25.02 -5.70
CA THR A 57 -1.45 -26.11 -4.96
C THR A 57 -1.20 -25.65 -3.52
N ALA A 58 -1.04 -26.59 -2.58
CA ALA A 58 -0.73 -26.24 -1.19
C ALA A 58 0.52 -25.37 -1.05
N GLN A 59 1.53 -25.59 -1.90
CA GLN A 59 2.75 -24.78 -1.93
C GLN A 59 2.50 -23.37 -2.47
N ALA A 60 1.78 -23.24 -3.59
CA ALA A 60 1.43 -21.94 -4.17
C ALA A 60 0.59 -21.10 -3.19
N ALA A 61 -0.39 -21.72 -2.52
CA ALA A 61 -1.18 -21.07 -1.49
C ALA A 61 -0.32 -20.54 -0.32
N ASN A 62 0.67 -21.31 0.14
CA ASN A 62 1.55 -20.87 1.22
C ASN A 62 2.47 -19.72 0.79
N LEU A 63 3.03 -19.77 -0.42
CA LEU A 63 3.81 -18.65 -0.96
C LEU A 63 2.95 -17.40 -1.10
N PHE A 64 1.71 -17.54 -1.55
CA PHE A 64 0.80 -16.41 -1.69
C PHE A 64 0.40 -15.81 -0.34
N ARG A 65 0.29 -16.63 0.72
CA ARG A 65 0.15 -16.11 2.09
C ARG A 65 1.35 -15.28 2.53
N LEU A 66 2.57 -15.68 2.18
CA LEU A 66 3.77 -14.87 2.47
C LEU A 66 3.71 -13.52 1.76
N VAL A 67 3.23 -13.49 0.52
CA VAL A 67 2.93 -12.24 -0.19
C VAL A 67 1.88 -11.44 0.58
N GLY A 68 0.79 -12.06 1.05
CA GLY A 68 -0.21 -11.39 1.87
C GLY A 68 0.34 -10.80 3.19
N VAL A 69 1.27 -11.49 3.85
CA VAL A 69 1.99 -10.97 5.04
C VAL A 69 2.84 -9.77 4.67
N LEU A 70 3.58 -9.82 3.56
CA LEU A 70 4.37 -8.70 3.06
C LEU A 70 3.48 -7.50 2.74
N VAL A 71 2.39 -7.70 1.99
CA VAL A 71 1.41 -6.68 1.63
C VAL A 71 0.79 -6.06 2.89
N SER A 72 0.42 -6.88 3.88
CA SER A 72 -0.08 -6.40 5.18
C SER A 72 0.96 -5.52 5.88
N GLY A 73 2.23 -5.93 5.88
CA GLY A 73 3.33 -5.14 6.44
C GLY A 73 3.49 -3.79 5.75
N ILE A 74 3.40 -3.75 4.42
CA ILE A 74 3.40 -2.50 3.63
C ILE A 74 2.20 -1.65 4.04
N GLY A 75 0.99 -2.21 4.13
CA GLY A 75 -0.20 -1.50 4.59
C GLY A 75 0.01 -0.81 5.95
N VAL A 76 0.62 -1.51 6.91
CA VAL A 76 0.98 -0.93 8.22
C VAL A 76 1.97 0.24 8.07
N LEU A 77 3.00 0.10 7.22
CA LEU A 77 3.95 1.20 6.96
C LEU A 77 3.25 2.44 6.41
N TYR A 78 2.30 2.25 5.50
CA TYR A 78 1.51 3.34 4.93
C TYR A 78 0.59 4.01 5.96
N VAL A 79 -0.12 3.22 6.78
CA VAL A 79 -0.95 3.74 7.87
C VAL A 79 -0.12 4.56 8.86
N VAL A 80 1.01 3.99 9.30
CA VAL A 80 1.91 4.65 10.25
C VAL A 80 2.54 5.91 9.63
N GLY A 81 2.98 5.84 8.37
CA GLY A 81 3.57 6.96 7.65
C GLY A 81 2.60 8.12 7.44
N GLY A 82 1.33 7.81 7.12
CA GLY A 82 0.25 8.81 7.05
C GLY A 82 -0.07 9.41 8.42
N ARG A 83 -0.34 8.58 9.43
CA ARG A 83 -0.66 9.04 10.80
C ARG A 83 0.40 9.91 11.44
N LEU A 84 1.68 9.63 11.16
CA LEU A 84 2.79 10.42 11.67
C LEU A 84 3.08 11.68 10.82
N ASN A 85 2.28 11.93 9.77
CA ASN A 85 2.46 12.99 8.80
C ASN A 85 3.91 13.07 8.29
N ALA A 86 4.50 11.91 7.99
CA ALA A 86 5.90 11.80 7.62
C ALA A 86 6.10 12.28 6.18
N HIS A 87 6.35 13.58 5.99
CA HIS A 87 6.50 14.21 4.67
C HIS A 87 7.45 13.45 3.73
N SER A 88 8.59 12.97 4.24
CA SER A 88 9.55 12.19 3.45
C SER A 88 8.99 10.83 3.01
N PHE A 89 8.15 10.20 3.84
CA PHE A 89 7.47 8.95 3.49
C PHE A 89 6.37 9.19 2.46
N VAL A 90 5.55 10.23 2.63
CA VAL A 90 4.51 10.59 1.64
C VAL A 90 5.16 10.89 0.28
N PHE A 91 6.26 11.64 0.25
CA PHE A 91 7.02 11.87 -0.97
C PHE A 91 7.60 10.58 -1.57
N ALA A 92 8.21 9.73 -0.75
CA ALA A 92 8.73 8.44 -1.21
C ALA A 92 7.62 7.56 -1.82
N SER A 93 6.42 7.57 -1.23
CA SER A 93 5.28 6.81 -1.75
C SER A 93 4.76 7.33 -3.10
N LEU A 94 4.88 8.64 -3.35
CA LEU A 94 4.57 9.22 -4.67
C LEU A 94 5.56 8.76 -5.74
N LEU A 95 6.79 8.41 -5.37
CA LEU A 95 7.78 7.84 -6.29
C LEU A 95 7.58 6.34 -6.50
N ASP A 96 7.22 5.61 -5.45
CA ASP A 96 7.05 4.16 -5.45
C ASP A 96 5.85 3.70 -6.31
N ARG A 97 4.66 4.27 -6.06
CA ARG A 97 3.40 3.81 -6.66
C ARG A 97 3.37 3.88 -8.20
N PRO A 98 3.90 4.92 -8.89
CA PRO A 98 3.99 4.93 -10.36
C PRO A 98 4.92 3.88 -10.95
N LEU A 99 5.83 3.31 -10.17
CA LEU A 99 6.74 2.26 -10.63
C LEU A 99 6.06 0.88 -10.62
N VAL A 100 4.97 0.71 -9.87
CA VAL A 100 4.25 -0.56 -9.79
C VAL A 100 3.67 -0.98 -11.16
N PRO A 101 2.96 -0.11 -11.92
CA PRO A 101 2.44 -0.50 -13.24
C PRO A 101 3.48 -1.03 -14.23
N PRO A 102 4.63 -0.36 -14.50
CA PRO A 102 5.62 -0.91 -15.42
C PRO A 102 6.27 -2.20 -14.89
N LEU A 103 6.48 -2.32 -13.57
CA LEU A 103 6.98 -3.57 -12.97
C LEU A 103 5.98 -4.72 -13.14
N MET A 104 4.69 -4.48 -12.89
CA MET A 104 3.63 -5.47 -13.09
C MET A 104 3.48 -5.85 -14.57
N ALA A 105 3.63 -4.90 -15.49
CA ALA A 105 3.63 -5.18 -16.91
C ALA A 105 4.80 -6.10 -17.33
N VAL A 106 6.00 -5.86 -16.78
CA VAL A 106 7.16 -6.74 -17.00
C VAL A 106 6.93 -8.12 -16.40
N PHE A 107 6.43 -8.21 -15.17
CA PHE A 107 6.15 -9.51 -14.52
C PHE A 107 5.07 -10.32 -15.23
N TRP A 108 4.06 -9.64 -15.77
CA TRP A 108 3.06 -10.28 -16.63
C TRP A 108 3.68 -10.76 -17.94
N TYR A 109 4.48 -9.93 -18.62
CA TYR A 109 5.16 -10.30 -19.86
C TYR A 109 6.11 -11.51 -19.70
N LEU A 110 6.70 -11.66 -18.51
CA LEU A 110 7.58 -12.77 -18.17
C LEU A 110 6.84 -14.00 -17.60
N ASP A 111 5.50 -14.01 -17.63
CA ASP A 111 4.64 -15.07 -17.06
C ASP A 111 4.89 -15.35 -15.55
N VAL A 112 5.43 -14.37 -14.82
CA VAL A 112 5.67 -14.47 -13.37
C VAL A 112 4.38 -14.26 -12.59
N VAL A 113 3.52 -13.36 -13.09
CA VAL A 113 2.28 -12.94 -12.42
C VAL A 113 1.09 -13.06 -13.38
N PRO A 114 -0.06 -13.63 -12.95
CA PRO A 114 -1.28 -13.66 -13.76
C PRO A 114 -1.72 -12.25 -14.17
N GLY A 115 -2.19 -12.11 -15.41
CA GLY A 115 -2.57 -10.80 -15.95
C GLY A 115 -3.64 -10.07 -15.11
N GLY A 116 -4.60 -10.80 -14.53
CA GLY A 116 -5.61 -10.21 -13.64
C GLY A 116 -5.01 -9.62 -12.37
N LEU A 117 -4.04 -10.32 -11.77
CA LEU A 117 -3.30 -9.83 -10.59
C LEU A 117 -2.45 -8.60 -10.96
N ALA A 118 -1.69 -8.67 -12.05
CA ALA A 118 -0.88 -7.56 -12.52
C ALA A 118 -1.72 -6.29 -12.78
N LEU A 119 -2.88 -6.44 -13.43
CA LEU A 119 -3.80 -5.33 -13.68
C LEU A 119 -4.41 -4.77 -12.41
N ALA A 120 -4.80 -5.61 -11.45
CA ALA A 120 -5.38 -5.18 -10.19
C ALA A 120 -4.39 -4.29 -9.40
N PHE A 121 -3.14 -4.74 -9.23
CA PHE A 121 -2.10 -3.96 -8.57
C PHE A 121 -1.75 -2.69 -9.35
N ALA A 122 -1.53 -2.80 -10.66
CA ALA A 122 -1.22 -1.63 -11.49
C ALA A 122 -2.31 -0.54 -11.41
N PHE A 123 -3.58 -0.93 -11.48
CA PHE A 123 -4.69 0.00 -11.37
C PHE A 123 -4.80 0.61 -9.98
N GLN A 124 -4.70 -0.22 -8.93
CA GLN A 124 -4.75 0.21 -7.54
C GLN A 124 -3.66 1.25 -7.22
N ASP A 125 -2.42 0.97 -7.56
CA ASP A 125 -1.29 1.85 -7.28
C ASP A 125 -1.31 3.13 -8.12
N LEU A 126 -1.71 3.04 -9.40
CA LEU A 126 -1.84 4.22 -10.24
C LEU A 126 -2.98 5.13 -9.78
N ALA A 127 -4.14 4.57 -9.41
CA ALA A 127 -5.26 5.32 -8.90
C ALA A 127 -4.91 6.01 -7.57
N SER A 128 -4.24 5.29 -6.66
CA SER A 128 -3.80 5.85 -5.38
C SER A 128 -2.72 6.93 -5.56
N PHE A 129 -1.80 6.76 -6.52
CA PHE A 129 -0.83 7.80 -6.89
C PHE A 129 -1.53 9.07 -7.36
N VAL A 130 -2.46 8.97 -8.33
CA VAL A 130 -3.18 10.14 -8.85
C VAL A 130 -3.96 10.83 -7.74
N TRP A 131 -4.56 10.07 -6.82
CA TRP A 131 -5.29 10.62 -5.69
C TRP A 131 -4.37 11.40 -4.73
N THR A 132 -3.27 10.78 -4.29
CA THR A 132 -2.30 11.43 -3.39
C THR A 132 -1.60 12.62 -4.06
N TRP A 133 -1.28 12.53 -5.35
CA TRP A 133 -0.68 13.63 -6.13
C TRP A 133 -1.61 14.85 -6.19
N ARG A 134 -2.90 14.64 -6.46
CA ARG A 134 -3.89 15.74 -6.44
C ARG A 134 -4.03 16.35 -5.05
N ALA A 135 -4.10 15.53 -4.00
CA ALA A 135 -4.17 16.00 -2.62
C ALA A 135 -2.92 16.78 -2.18
N TRP A 136 -1.75 16.43 -2.73
CA TRP A 136 -0.50 17.16 -2.54
C TRP A 136 -0.51 18.52 -3.24
N HIS A 137 -0.99 18.59 -4.49
CA HIS A 137 -1.05 19.85 -5.24
C HIS A 137 -2.03 20.87 -4.66
N ILE A 138 -3.20 20.43 -4.20
CA ILE A 138 -4.20 21.33 -3.59
C ILE A 138 -3.61 22.00 -2.34
N GLN A 139 -2.93 21.22 -1.48
CA GLN A 139 -2.23 21.77 -0.33
C GLN A 139 -1.11 22.76 -0.68
N GLY A 140 -0.36 22.49 -1.75
CA GLY A 140 0.69 23.42 -2.20
C GLY A 140 0.11 24.75 -2.71
N ALA A 141 -1.13 24.75 -3.21
CA ALA A 141 -1.84 25.94 -3.64
C ALA A 141 -2.43 26.75 -2.46
N ASP A 142 -2.80 26.09 -1.36
CA ASP A 142 -3.31 26.76 -0.15
C ASP A 142 -2.19 27.43 0.68
N ALA A 143 -0.93 27.07 0.43
CA ALA A 143 0.25 27.57 1.14
C ALA A 143 1.02 28.68 0.38
N ALA A 144 0.57 29.07 -0.82
CA ALA A 144 1.19 30.06 -1.70
C ALA A 144 0.35 31.34 -1.81
#